data_AF-O80373-F1
#
_entry.id   AF-O80373-F1
#
_cell.length_a   1.000
_cell.length_b   1.000
_cell.length_c   1.000
_cell.angle_alpha   90.00
_cell.angle_beta   90.00
_cell.angle_gamma   90.00
#
_symmetry.space_group_name_H-M   'P 1'
#
loop_
_entity.id
_entity.type
_entity.pdbx_description
1 polymer ?
#
loop_
_entity_poly.entity_id
_entity_poly.type
_entity_poly.pdbx_seq_one_letter_code
_entity_poly.pdbx_strand_id
1 'polypeptide(L)'
;GGHVNPAVTFGLAIGGNITILTGLFYWIAQLLGAVVASFLLGFVTGGLAVPTHGVADGMNAIQGVVFEIIITFALVYNVYANAADPKKGSFGTIAPVAIGFIVGANI
;
A
#
# COMPACT_ATOMS: atom_id res chain seq x y z
N GLY A 1 6.18 -2.44 10.38
CA GLY A 1 7.34 -1.51 10.35
C GLY A 1 7.14 -0.48 9.26
N GLY A 2 7.65 -0.71 8.05
CA GLY A 2 7.37 0.17 6.89
C GLY A 2 6.05 -0.17 6.22
N HIS A 3 4.92 0.39 6.67
CA HIS A 3 3.62 0.06 6.08
C HIS A 3 3.43 0.71 4.70
N VAL A 4 3.85 1.97 4.56
CA VAL A 4 3.86 2.77 3.31
C VAL A 4 2.52 2.82 2.55
N ASN A 5 1.46 2.28 3.13
CA ASN A 5 0.16 2.08 2.50
C ASN A 5 -0.94 2.10 3.58
N PRO A 6 -1.98 2.94 3.43
CA PRO A 6 -3.10 2.99 4.36
C PRO A 6 -3.87 1.67 4.51
N ALA A 7 -4.05 0.90 3.44
CA ALA A 7 -4.73 -0.40 3.47
C ALA A 7 -3.92 -1.46 4.24
N VAL A 8 -2.59 -1.47 4.11
CA VAL A 8 -1.71 -2.32 4.95
C VAL A 8 -1.83 -1.94 6.42
N THR A 9 -1.81 -0.64 6.71
CA THR A 9 -1.97 -0.12 8.07
C THR A 9 -3.33 -0.50 8.65
N PHE A 10 -4.40 -0.38 7.86
CA PHE A 10 -5.75 -0.77 8.23
C PHE A 10 -5.85 -2.26 8.53
N GLY A 11 -5.35 -3.11 7.64
CA GLY A 11 -5.34 -4.56 7.81
C GLY A 11 -4.60 -4.98 9.09
N LEU A 12 -3.47 -4.36 9.39
CA LEU A 12 -2.72 -4.60 10.62
C LEU A 12 -3.46 -4.11 11.88
N ALA A 13 -4.18 -2.99 11.80
CA ALA A 13 -5.01 -2.50 12.91
C ALA A 13 -6.19 -3.44 13.21
N ILE A 14 -6.88 -3.94 12.18
CA ILE A 14 -7.97 -4.91 12.35
C ILE A 14 -7.46 -6.20 13.01
N GLY A 15 -6.32 -6.72 12.57
CA GLY A 15 -5.75 -7.94 13.16
C GLY A 15 -4.97 -7.72 14.46
N GLY A 16 -5.07 -6.54 15.08
CA GLY A 16 -4.47 -6.26 16.39
C GLY A 16 -2.94 -6.13 16.40
N ASN A 17 -2.31 -5.96 15.24
CA ASN A 17 -0.85 -5.81 15.12
C ASN A 17 -0.35 -4.38 15.37
N ILE A 18 -1.26 -3.40 15.35
CA ILE A 18 -1.01 -2.01 15.76
C ILE A 18 -2.24 -1.46 16.48
N THR A 19 -2.05 -0.41 17.30
CA THR A 19 -3.19 0.33 17.86
C THR A 19 -3.85 1.23 16.80
N ILE A 20 -5.13 1.52 16.98
CA ILE A 20 -5.89 2.42 16.10
C ILE A 20 -5.25 3.82 16.06
N LEU A 21 -4.83 4.33 17.23
CA LEU A 21 -4.22 5.65 17.33
C LEU A 21 -2.90 5.71 16.55
N THR A 22 -2.05 4.68 16.68
CA THR A 22 -0.84 4.56 15.86
C THR A 22 -1.19 4.47 14.38
N GLY A 23 -2.21 3.69 14.01
CA GLY A 23 -2.70 3.58 12.63
C GLY A 23 -3.09 4.93 12.02
N LEU A 24 -3.77 5.79 12.79
CA LEU A 24 -4.13 7.14 12.35
C LEU A 24 -2.91 8.00 12.04
N PHE A 25 -1.89 7.98 12.89
CA PHE A 25 -0.64 8.71 12.63
C PHE A 25 0.11 8.17 11.42
N TYR A 26 0.07 6.85 11.19
CA TYR A 26 0.60 6.24 9.97
C TYR A 26 -0.12 6.77 8.73
N TRP A 27 -1.46 6.85 8.74
CA TRP A 27 -2.22 7.39 7.62
C TRP A 27 -1.89 8.85 7.34
N ILE A 28 -1.82 9.69 8.38
CA ILE A 28 -1.45 11.10 8.23
C ILE A 28 -0.06 11.21 7.57
N ALA A 29 0.93 10.47 8.09
CA ALA A 29 2.28 10.50 7.54
C ALA A 29 2.34 10.00 6.07
N GLN A 30 1.61 8.92 5.76
CA GLN A 30 1.56 8.34 4.41
C GLN A 30 0.93 9.30 3.40
N LEU A 31 -0.20 9.92 3.75
CA LEU A 31 -0.90 10.86 2.89
C LEU A 31 -0.10 12.15 2.69
N LEU A 32 0.50 12.70 3.76
CA LEU A 32 1.39 13.85 3.65
C LEU A 32 2.62 13.56 2.79
N GLY A 33 3.23 12.38 2.97
CA GLY A 33 4.36 11.93 2.14
C GLY A 33 3.99 11.85 0.66
N ALA A 34 2.83 11.28 0.33
CA ALA A 34 2.33 11.20 -1.04
C ALA A 34 2.07 12.60 -1.65
N VAL A 35 1.46 13.52 -0.89
CA VAL A 35 1.23 14.90 -1.34
C VAL A 35 2.56 15.62 -1.62
N VAL A 36 3.52 15.54 -0.70
CA VAL A 36 4.85 16.17 -0.88
C VAL A 36 5.57 15.56 -2.09
N ALA A 37 5.55 14.24 -2.26
CA ALA A 37 6.16 13.58 -3.40
C ALA A 37 5.55 14.04 -4.74
N SER A 38 4.22 14.19 -4.83
CA SER A 38 3.54 14.69 -6.03
C SER A 38 3.93 16.13 -6.36
N PHE A 39 4.03 17.02 -5.37
CA PHE A 39 4.50 18.40 -5.60
C PHE A 39 5.97 18.44 -6.04
N LEU A 40 6.83 17.64 -5.41
CA LEU A 40 8.23 17.54 -5.81
C LEU A 40 8.35 17.01 -7.24
N LEU A 41 7.57 16.00 -7.62
CA LEU A 41 7.55 15.47 -8.99
C LEU A 41 7.14 16.56 -10.00
N GLY A 42 6.07 17.31 -9.72
CA GLY A 42 5.65 18.43 -10.56
C GLY A 42 6.75 19.50 -10.68
N PHE A 43 7.46 19.80 -9.59
CA PHE A 43 8.57 20.76 -9.60
C PHE A 43 9.74 20.28 -10.46
N VAL A 44 10.25 19.06 -10.22
CA VAL A 44 11.45 18.55 -10.92
C VAL A 44 11.20 18.23 -12.40
N THR A 45 9.95 18.02 -12.78
CA THR A 45 9.55 17.79 -14.18
C THR A 45 9.24 19.07 -14.95
N GLY A 46 9.39 20.26 -14.33
CA GLY A 46 9.10 21.53 -14.98
C GLY A 46 7.60 21.81 -15.18
N GLY A 47 6.76 21.31 -14.27
CA GLY A 47 5.32 21.54 -14.29
C GLY A 47 4.51 20.57 -15.14
N LEU A 48 5.09 19.41 -15.52
CA LEU A 48 4.29 18.36 -16.16
C LEU A 48 3.18 17.87 -15.23
N ALA A 49 2.06 17.46 -15.82
CA ALA A 49 0.94 16.91 -15.08
C ALA A 49 1.35 15.62 -14.34
N VAL A 50 0.99 15.53 -13.06
CA VAL A 50 1.14 14.32 -12.26
C VAL A 50 -0.05 13.40 -12.56
N PRO A 51 0.17 12.19 -13.10
CA PRO A 51 -0.93 11.30 -13.47
C PRO A 51 -1.71 10.82 -12.25
N THR A 52 -3.01 10.64 -12.42
CA THR A 52 -3.92 10.08 -11.41
C THR A 52 -4.38 8.70 -11.82
N HIS A 53 -4.61 7.82 -10.84
CA HIS A 53 -5.21 6.51 -11.10
C HIS A 53 -6.68 6.68 -11.54
N GLY A 54 -7.09 5.85 -12.50
CA GLY A 54 -8.45 5.80 -13.02
C GLY A 54 -8.78 4.38 -13.47
N VAL A 55 -10.07 4.07 -13.52
CA VAL A 55 -10.54 2.80 -14.10
C VAL A 55 -10.34 2.86 -15.62
N ALA A 56 -9.90 1.75 -16.21
CA ALA A 56 -9.64 1.67 -17.65
C ALA A 56 -10.91 1.90 -18.49
N ASP A 57 -10.73 2.40 -19.71
CA ASP A 57 -11.83 2.60 -20.65
C ASP A 57 -12.60 1.30 -20.90
N GLY A 58 -13.93 1.35 -20.76
CA GLY A 58 -14.80 0.19 -20.92
C GLY A 58 -15.00 -0.66 -19.66
N MET A 59 -14.31 -0.36 -18.55
CA MET A 59 -14.60 -0.94 -17.23
C MET A 59 -15.51 -0.03 -16.40
N ASN A 60 -16.43 -0.63 -15.65
CA ASN A 60 -17.25 0.10 -14.69
C ASN A 60 -16.59 0.17 -13.30
N ALA A 61 -17.14 1.03 -12.44
CA ALA A 61 -16.60 1.25 -11.09
C ALA A 61 -16.59 -0.02 -10.22
N ILE A 62 -17.61 -0.88 -10.34
CA ILE A 62 -17.70 -2.12 -9.55
C ILE A 62 -16.57 -3.08 -9.95
N GLN A 63 -16.31 -3.24 -11.24
CA GLN A 63 -15.21 -4.06 -11.74
C GLN A 63 -13.86 -3.55 -11.24
N GLY A 64 -13.65 -2.23 -11.28
CA GLY A 64 -12.44 -1.60 -10.72
C GLY A 64 -12.30 -1.86 -9.21
N VAL A 65 -13.37 -1.68 -8.43
CA VAL A 65 -13.36 -1.94 -6.99
C VAL A 65 -13.08 -3.42 -6.67
N VAL A 66 -13.70 -4.36 -7.39
CA VAL A 66 -13.44 -5.80 -7.19
C VAL A 66 -11.99 -6.14 -7.51
N PHE A 67 -11.42 -5.58 -8.58
CA PHE A 67 -10.02 -5.76 -8.92
C PHE A 67 -9.10 -5.24 -7.80
N GLU A 68 -9.34 -4.00 -7.34
CA GLU A 68 -8.61 -3.38 -6.23
C GLU A 68 -8.69 -4.21 -4.93
N ILE A 69 -9.85 -4.79 -4.61
CA ILE A 69 -10.02 -5.68 -3.46
C ILE A 69 -9.09 -6.90 -3.58
N ILE A 70 -9.04 -7.55 -4.74
CA ILE A 70 -8.25 -8.77 -4.95
C ILE A 70 -6.76 -8.47 -4.81
N ILE A 71 -6.25 -7.44 -5.49
CA ILE A 71 -4.82 -7.12 -5.49
C ILE A 71 -4.37 -6.54 -4.14
N THR A 72 -5.21 -5.74 -3.48
CA THR A 72 -4.93 -5.22 -2.15
C THR A 72 -4.95 -6.34 -1.11
N PHE A 73 -5.87 -7.30 -1.23
CA PHE A 73 -5.87 -8.49 -0.39
C PHE A 73 -4.55 -9.26 -0.52
N ALA A 74 -4.08 -9.51 -1.75
CA ALA A 74 -2.81 -10.19 -1.99
C ALA A 74 -1.63 -9.46 -1.32
N LEU A 75 -1.58 -8.13 -1.42
CA LEU A 75 -0.58 -7.31 -0.73
C LEU A 75 -0.66 -7.45 0.79
N VAL A 76 -1.84 -7.21 1.39
CA VAL A 76 -2.01 -7.23 2.84
C VAL A 76 -1.75 -8.64 3.39
N TYR A 77 -2.21 -9.69 2.69
CA TYR A 77 -1.92 -11.07 3.06
C TYR A 77 -0.42 -11.36 3.04
N ASN A 78 0.31 -10.90 2.01
CA ASN A 78 1.76 -11.05 1.93
C ASN A 78 2.48 -10.35 3.11
N VAL A 79 2.01 -9.16 3.52
CA VAL A 79 2.50 -8.49 4.73
C VAL A 79 2.27 -9.36 5.97
N TYR A 80 1.09 -9.97 6.10
CA TYR A 80 0.80 -10.86 7.23
C TYR A 80 1.73 -12.08 7.25
N ALA A 81 1.81 -12.79 6.13
CA ALA A 81 2.56 -14.03 6.00
C ALA A 81 4.08 -13.84 6.20
N ASN A 82 4.63 -12.77 5.63
CA ASN A 82 6.08 -12.58 5.62
C ASN A 82 6.58 -11.65 6.72
N ALA A 83 5.78 -10.70 7.21
CA ALA A 83 6.24 -9.67 8.15
C ALA A 83 5.54 -9.68 9.52
N ALA A 84 4.24 -9.97 9.59
CA ALA A 84 3.49 -9.88 10.84
C ALA A 84 3.52 -11.17 11.66
N ASP A 85 3.42 -12.33 11.01
CA ASP A 85 3.33 -13.63 11.70
C ASP A 85 4.56 -13.87 12.61
N PRO A 86 4.36 -14.13 13.93
CA PRO A 86 5.44 -14.53 14.82
C PRO A 86 6.19 -15.79 14.37
N LYS A 87 5.54 -16.65 13.58
CA LYS A 87 6.06 -17.93 13.06
C LYS A 87 6.67 -17.81 11.65
N LYS A 88 6.85 -16.60 11.13
CA LYS A 88 7.42 -16.34 9.79
C LYS A 88 8.81 -16.93 9.54
N GLY A 89 9.59 -17.23 10.59
CA GLY A 89 10.92 -17.81 10.44
C GLY A 89 11.84 -16.99 9.50
N SER A 90 12.52 -17.66 8.58
CA SER A 90 13.43 -17.02 7.62
C SER A 90 12.73 -16.11 6.60
N PHE A 91 11.42 -16.27 6.37
CA PHE A 91 10.65 -15.41 5.46
C PHE A 91 10.65 -13.94 5.90
N GLY A 92 10.80 -13.68 7.20
CA GLY A 92 10.97 -12.32 7.73
C GLY A 92 12.16 -11.55 7.13
N THR A 93 13.22 -12.26 6.73
CA THR A 93 14.43 -11.67 6.13
C THR A 93 14.16 -11.10 4.75
N ILE A 94 13.32 -11.79 3.96
CA ILE A 94 12.99 -11.41 2.59
C ILE A 94 11.68 -10.63 2.47
N ALA A 95 10.99 -10.38 3.59
CA ALA A 95 9.69 -9.73 3.62
C ALA A 95 9.65 -8.40 2.84
N PRO A 96 10.64 -7.48 2.96
CA PRO A 96 10.61 -6.23 2.19
C PRO A 96 10.61 -6.45 0.67
N VAL A 97 11.40 -7.42 0.20
CA VAL A 97 11.50 -7.76 -1.23
C VAL A 97 10.24 -8.47 -1.72
N ALA A 98 9.71 -9.42 -0.93
CA ALA A 98 8.48 -10.13 -1.26
C ALA A 98 7.26 -9.18 -1.34
N ILE A 99 7.18 -8.22 -0.41
CA ILE A 99 6.14 -7.19 -0.39
C ILE A 99 6.32 -6.23 -1.58
N GLY A 100 7.56 -5.83 -1.90
CA GLY A 100 7.82 -4.98 -3.06
C GLY A 100 7.42 -5.65 -4.39
N PHE A 101 7.77 -6.93 -4.57
CA PHE A 101 7.45 -7.66 -5.79
C PHE A 101 5.96 -7.95 -5.97
N ILE A 102 5.20 -8.20 -4.90
CA ILE A 102 3.75 -8.37 -5.07
C ILE A 102 3.07 -7.06 -5.50
N VAL A 103 3.54 -5.90 -5.01
CA VAL A 103 3.05 -4.60 -5.51
C VAL A 103 3.39 -4.43 -6.98
N GLY A 104 4.62 -4.75 -7.39
CA GLY A 104 5.05 -4.65 -8.79
C GLY A 104 4.32 -5.62 -9.73
N ALA A 105 3.83 -6.75 -9.22
CA ALA A 105 3.03 -7.71 -9.99
C ALA A 105 1.54 -7.32 -10.08
N ASN A 106 1.09 -6.36 -9.26
CA ASN A 106 -0.30 -5.93 -9.14
C ASN A 106 -0.66 -4.72 -10.04
N ILE A 107 0.21 -4.35 -10.99
CA ILE A 107 0.03 -3.20 -11.91
C ILE A 107 -0.24 -3.63 -13.35
#